data_AF-A0A8J4UEK7-F1
#
_entry.id   AF-A0A8J4UEK7-F1
#
_cell.length_a   1.000
_cell.length_b   1.000
_cell.length_c   1.000
_cell.angle_alpha   90.00
_cell.angle_beta   90.00
_cell.angle_gamma   90.00
#
_symmetry.space_group_name_H-M   'P 1'
#
loop_
_entity.id
_entity.type
_entity.pdbx_description
1 polymer ?
#
loop_
_entity_poly.entity_id
_entity_poly.type
_entity_poly.pdbx_seq_one_letter_code
_entity_poly.pdbx_strand_id
1 'polypeptide(L)'
;TSTCSDNGIVAGVQSQYFPSTLDREWRFYCCRYAKRCPYSCWKTSDYPEYHKEEAEMIVPGYGYFIRGAQTTFSGVLRFPLQISLWTD
;
A
#
# COMPACT_ATOMS: atom_id res chain seq x y z
N THR A 1 -0.52 -3.19 -9.33
CA THR A 1 0.40 -2.79 -8.25
C THR A 1 0.69 -1.32 -8.40
N SER A 2 0.44 -0.52 -7.37
CA SER A 2 0.74 0.92 -7.40
C SER A 2 1.92 1.19 -6.49
N THR A 3 3.09 1.45 -7.08
CA THR A 3 4.35 1.70 -6.37
C THR A 3 4.97 3.01 -6.84
N CYS A 4 5.54 3.79 -5.92
CA CYS A 4 6.25 5.01 -6.26
C CYS A 4 7.52 4.72 -7.08
N SER A 5 7.64 5.35 -8.25
CA SER A 5 8.83 5.32 -9.12
C SER A 5 10.01 6.09 -8.52
N ASP A 6 11.20 6.00 -9.14
CA ASP A 6 12.38 6.83 -8.84
C ASP A 6 12.85 6.82 -7.38
N ASN A 7 12.85 5.64 -6.75
CA ASN A 7 13.14 5.49 -5.31
C ASN A 7 12.23 6.36 -4.43
N GLY A 8 11.03 6.65 -4.91
CA GLY A 8 10.02 7.40 -4.19
C GLY A 8 9.40 6.58 -3.06
N ILE A 9 9.02 7.30 -2.01
CA ILE A 9 8.30 6.79 -0.84
C ILE A 9 6.88 7.34 -0.86
N VAL A 10 5.93 6.57 -0.32
CA VAL A 10 4.56 7.06 -0.12
C VAL A 10 4.58 8.01 1.06
N ALA A 11 4.35 9.29 0.78
CA ALA A 11 4.21 10.35 1.77
C ALA A 11 2.73 10.60 2.13
N GLY A 12 1.79 10.07 1.36
CA GLY A 12 0.36 10.17 1.65
C GLY A 12 -0.44 9.16 0.84
N VAL A 13 -1.58 8.75 1.42
CA VAL A 13 -2.54 7.84 0.77
C VAL A 13 -3.90 8.51 0.81
N GLN A 14 -4.57 8.58 -0.34
CA GLN A 14 -5.94 9.03 -0.45
C GLN A 14 -6.78 7.92 -1.09
N SER A 15 -7.99 7.70 -0.55
CA SER A 15 -8.97 6.83 -1.18
C SER A 15 -10.18 7.63 -1.62
N GLN A 16 -10.76 7.26 -2.76
CA GLN A 16 -12.04 7.76 -3.23
C GLN A 16 -12.95 6.57 -3.55
N TYR A 17 -14.13 6.55 -2.95
CA TYR A 17 -15.13 5.52 -3.23
C TYR A 17 -15.96 5.92 -4.46
N PHE A 18 -16.13 4.98 -5.38
CA PHE A 18 -16.92 5.14 -6.61
C PHE A 18 -18.19 4.30 -6.53
N PRO A 19 -19.37 4.90 -6.27
CA PRO A 19 -20.62 4.15 -6.13
C PRO A 19 -21.02 3.37 -7.40
N SER A 20 -20.62 3.84 -8.59
CA SER A 20 -20.94 3.22 -9.88
C SER A 20 -20.27 1.86 -10.09
N THR A 21 -19.08 1.67 -9.53
CA THR A 21 -18.31 0.42 -9.62
C THR A 21 -18.25 -0.33 -8.29
N LEU A 22 -18.83 0.25 -7.22
CA LEU A 22 -18.74 -0.23 -5.84
C LEU A 22 -17.30 -0.49 -5.39
N ASP A 23 -16.35 0.28 -5.92
CA ASP A 23 -14.93 0.09 -5.72
C ASP A 23 -14.26 1.36 -5.18
N ARG A 24 -13.07 1.24 -4.60
CA ARG A 24 -12.26 2.37 -4.12
C ARG A 24 -11.04 2.53 -5.01
N GLU A 25 -10.90 3.72 -5.59
CA GLU A 25 -9.65 4.10 -6.24
C GLU A 25 -8.69 4.63 -5.17
N TRP A 26 -7.43 4.20 -5.25
CA TRP A 26 -6.38 4.62 -4.34
C TRP A 26 -5.38 5.50 -5.08
N ARG A 27 -5.07 6.66 -4.49
CA ARG A 27 -4.07 7.60 -4.98
C ARG A 27 -2.95 7.70 -3.96
N PHE A 28 -1.72 7.53 -4.44
CA PHE A 28 -0.52 7.61 -3.63
C PHE A 28 0.21 8.91 -3.93
N TYR A 29 0.49 9.68 -2.88
CA TYR A 29 1.37 10.83 -2.96
C TYR A 29 2.80 10.36 -2.76
N CYS A 30 3.61 10.42 -3.83
CA CYS A 30 4.98 9.95 -3.84
C CYS A 30 5.96 11.11 -3.68
N CYS A 31 6.86 11.01 -2.70
CA CYS A 31 7.98 11.92 -2.52
C CYS A 31 9.29 11.24 -2.89
N ARG A 32 10.18 11.96 -3.57
CA ARG A 32 11.53 11.47 -3.87
C ARG A 32 12.39 11.49 -2.61
N TYR A 33 12.96 10.36 -2.23
CA TYR A 33 13.85 10.27 -1.08
C TYR A 33 15.31 10.42 -1.52
N ALA A 34 15.78 11.68 -1.57
CA ALA A 34 17.05 12.03 -2.21
C ALA A 34 18.32 11.61 -1.43
N LYS A 35 18.20 11.18 -0.16
CA LYS A 35 19.35 10.97 0.73
C LYS A 35 19.58 9.53 1.19
N ARG A 36 18.73 8.57 0.79
CA ARG A 36 18.98 7.13 1.02
C ARG A 36 18.46 6.32 -0.15
N CYS A 37 19.22 5.29 -0.52
CA CYS A 37 18.74 4.24 -1.41
C CYS A 37 18.02 3.20 -0.53
N PRO A 38 16.72 2.92 -0.76
CA PRO A 38 16.07 1.79 -0.13
C PRO A 38 16.81 0.51 -0.52
N TYR A 39 17.29 -0.25 0.45
CA TYR A 39 17.81 -1.61 0.24
C TYR A 39 16.79 -2.62 0.81
N SER A 40 16.87 -3.91 0.51
CA SER A 40 16.10 -4.97 1.22
C SER A 40 14.56 -4.85 1.32
N CYS A 41 13.83 -4.70 0.21
CA CYS A 41 12.37 -4.66 0.26
C CYS A 41 11.66 -6.02 0.44
N TRP A 42 10.55 -6.05 1.20
CA TRP A 42 9.66 -7.21 1.31
C TRP A 42 8.20 -6.78 1.40
N LYS A 43 7.30 -7.51 0.72
CA LYS A 43 5.86 -7.28 0.83
C LYS A 43 5.34 -7.89 2.13
N THR A 44 4.49 -7.16 2.87
CA THR A 44 3.79 -7.76 4.00
C THR A 44 2.74 -8.76 3.52
N SER A 45 2.56 -9.81 4.32
CA SER A 45 1.45 -10.76 4.24
C SER A 45 0.20 -10.28 4.95
N ASP A 46 0.23 -9.10 5.59
CA ASP A 46 -0.91 -8.52 6.29
C ASP A 46 -1.88 -7.94 5.25
N TYR A 47 -3.05 -8.56 5.16
CA TYR A 47 -4.19 -8.08 4.38
C TYR A 47 -5.46 -8.49 5.12
N PRO A 48 -6.56 -7.72 5.01
CA PRO A 48 -7.84 -8.10 5.59
C PRO A 48 -8.35 -9.37 4.90
N GLU A 49 -8.77 -10.36 5.67
CA GLU A 49 -9.23 -11.63 5.11
C GLU A 49 -10.59 -11.47 4.42
N TYR A 50 -11.44 -10.58 4.94
CA TYR A 50 -12.79 -10.35 4.41
C TYR A 50 -13.03 -8.93 3.90
N HIS A 51 -13.94 -8.82 2.93
CA HIS A 51 -14.42 -7.55 2.42
C HIS A 51 -15.02 -6.67 3.52
N LYS A 52 -14.68 -5.37 3.51
CA LYS A 52 -15.10 -4.33 4.48
C LYS A 52 -14.46 -4.40 5.86
N GLU A 53 -13.46 -5.25 6.05
CA GLU A 53 -12.63 -5.19 7.26
C GLU A 53 -11.62 -4.05 7.17
N GLU A 54 -11.33 -3.46 8.33
CA GLU A 54 -10.29 -2.46 8.47
C GLU A 54 -8.95 -3.19 8.67
N ALA A 55 -7.94 -2.79 7.90
CA ALA A 55 -6.58 -3.30 8.06
C ALA A 55 -5.78 -2.29 8.87
N GLU A 56 -5.31 -2.72 10.04
CA GLU A 56 -4.33 -1.98 10.83
C GLU A 56 -2.95 -2.60 10.61
N MET A 57 -1.96 -1.77 10.32
CA MET A 57 -0.58 -2.20 10.16
C MET A 57 0.34 -1.26 10.93
N ILE A 58 1.28 -1.84 11.67
CA ILE A 58 2.30 -1.09 12.38
C ILE A 58 3.58 -1.21 11.58
N VAL A 59 4.11 -0.06 11.12
CA VAL A 59 5.41 -0.02 10.46
C VAL A 59 6.49 -0.27 11.54
N PRO A 60 7.28 -1.35 11.46
CA PRO A 60 8.14 -1.76 12.55
C PRO A 60 9.36 -0.84 12.65
N GLY A 61 9.25 0.21 13.47
CA GLY A 61 10.40 0.99 13.94
C GLY A 61 11.02 1.97 12.93
N TYR A 62 12.14 2.57 13.34
CA TYR A 62 12.83 3.63 12.62
C TYR A 62 13.57 3.07 11.40
N GLY A 63 13.43 3.71 10.23
CA GLY A 63 14.06 3.26 8.99
C GLY A 63 13.22 2.27 8.19
N TYR A 64 11.91 2.25 8.39
CA TYR A 64 10.96 1.45 7.61
C TYR A 64 9.94 2.41 6.98
N PHE A 65 9.55 2.19 5.72
CA PHE A 65 8.55 3.03 5.06
C PHE A 65 7.65 2.27 4.08
N ILE A 66 6.60 2.93 3.62
CA ILE A 66 5.68 2.39 2.61
C ILE A 66 6.09 2.97 1.26
N ARG A 67 6.22 2.13 0.22
CA ARG A 67 6.41 2.58 -1.17
C ARG A 67 5.27 2.23 -2.11
N GLY A 68 4.30 1.41 -1.68
CA GLY A 68 3.13 1.14 -2.50
C GLY A 68 2.10 0.25 -1.85
N ALA A 69 1.01 0.05 -2.58
CA ALA A 69 0.00 -0.92 -2.22
C ALA A 69 -0.51 -1.65 -3.47
N GLN A 70 -1.11 -2.80 -3.23
CA GLN A 70 -1.69 -3.65 -4.24
C GLN A 70 -3.05 -4.12 -3.73
N THR A 71 -4.09 -4.03 -4.53
CA THR A 71 -5.31 -4.80 -4.28
C THR A 71 -5.19 -6.14 -5.00
N THR A 72 -5.64 -7.22 -4.37
CA THR A 72 -5.81 -8.50 -5.04
C THR A 72 -7.31 -8.76 -5.18
N PHE A 73 -7.75 -9.22 -6.34
CA PHE A 73 -9.12 -9.66 -6.54
C PHE A 73 -9.21 -11.15 -6.25
N SER A 74 -10.02 -11.51 -5.25
CA SER A 74 -10.48 -12.89 -5.05
C SER A 74 -11.99 -12.93 -5.27
N GLY A 75 -12.44 -13.82 -6.16
CA GLY A 75 -13.86 -14.03 -6.46
C GLY A 75 -14.69 -14.49 -5.24
N VAL A 76 -14.02 -14.94 -4.18
CA VAL A 76 -14.63 -15.34 -2.89
C VAL A 76 -14.58 -14.21 -1.86
N LEU A 77 -13.49 -13.44 -1.81
CA LEU A 77 -13.20 -12.52 -0.69
C LEU A 77 -13.33 -11.01 -1.03
N ARG A 78 -13.63 -10.64 -2.28
CA ARG A 78 -13.88 -9.26 -2.78
C ARG A 78 -12.92 -8.18 -2.24
N PHE A 79 -11.89 -7.87 -3.04
CA PHE A 79 -10.95 -6.73 -2.92
C PHE A 79 -10.26 -6.52 -1.56
N PRO A 80 -9.54 -7.50 -1.00
CA PRO A 80 -8.57 -7.21 0.05
C PRO A 80 -7.47 -6.25 -0.47
N LEU A 81 -7.26 -5.16 0.26
CA LEU A 81 -6.13 -4.26 0.06
C LEU A 81 -4.89 -4.88 0.71
N GLN A 82 -3.92 -5.30 -0.10
CA GLN A 82 -2.60 -5.71 0.35
C GLN A 82 -1.62 -4.54 0.22
N ILE A 83 -1.33 -3.86 1.32
CA ILE A 83 -0.30 -2.82 1.31
C ILE A 83 1.06 -3.50 1.17
N SER A 84 1.87 -3.08 0.21
CA SER A 84 3.24 -3.59 0.08
C SER A 84 4.14 -2.66 0.89
N LEU A 85 4.54 -3.10 2.08
CA LEU A 85 5.63 -2.47 2.82
C LEU A 85 6.92 -2.59 2.00
N TRP A 86 7.84 -1.63 2.15
CA TRP A 86 9.18 -1.71 1.57
C TRP A 86 10.12 -1.18 2.62
N THR A 87 10.78 -2.09 3.32
CA THR A 87 11.65 -1.74 4.42
C THR A 87 13.08 -1.67 3.91
N ASP A 88 13.87 -0.76 4.44
CA ASP A 88 15.33 -0.74 4.35
C ASP A 88 15.97 -1.66 5.38
#